data_AF-A0A372DT62-F1
#
_entry.id   AF-A0A372DT62-F1
#
_cell.length_a   1.000
_cell.length_b   1.000
_cell.length_c   1.000
_cell.angle_alpha   90.00
_cell.angle_beta   90.00
_cell.angle_gamma   90.00
#
_symmetry.space_group_name_H-M   'P 1'
#
loop_
_entity.id
_entity.type
_entity.pdbx_description
1 polymer ?
#
loop_
_entity_poly.entity_id
_entity_poly.type
_entity_poly.pdbx_seq_one_letter_code
_entity_poly.pdbx_strand_id
1 'polypeptide(L)'
;MLIELTAAQILEMVVDGFIAAGAGKLTEAALPKLRTLWQKIRDRLARRPELPALPETPTGAIDPQVLPILDAELVNDPPFAEEVRAIAQEYQQLIQQQAQMTQNNYGSNNKNYQIGSINEANFS
;
A
#
# COMPACT_ATOMS: atom_id res chain seq x y z
N MET A 1 6.53 13.82 -16.16
CA MET A 1 6.04 12.46 -16.50
C MET A 1 5.57 11.81 -15.23
N LEU A 2 4.25 11.59 -15.08
CA LEU A 2 3.75 10.66 -14.08
C LEU A 2 4.21 9.27 -14.53
N ILE A 3 4.97 8.57 -13.69
CA ILE A 3 5.32 7.18 -13.97
C ILE A 3 4.03 6.38 -13.85
N GLU A 4 3.52 5.87 -14.96
CA GLU A 4 2.33 5.02 -14.95
C GLU A 4 2.67 3.69 -14.29
N LEU A 5 1.91 3.32 -13.26
CA LEU A 5 2.06 2.02 -12.62
C LEU A 5 1.64 0.92 -13.61
N THR A 6 2.51 -0.09 -13.76
CA THR A 6 2.24 -1.28 -14.57
C THR A 6 1.30 -2.24 -13.86
N ALA A 7 0.66 -3.15 -14.60
CA ALA A 7 -0.18 -4.20 -14.01
C ALA A 7 0.57 -5.01 -12.94
N ALA A 8 1.84 -5.35 -13.21
CA ALA A 8 2.69 -6.09 -12.27
C ALA A 8 2.91 -5.31 -10.97
N GLN A 9 3.25 -4.03 -11.06
CA GLN A 9 3.46 -3.18 -9.88
C GLN A 9 2.18 -3.03 -9.04
N ILE A 10 1.03 -2.88 -9.71
CA ILE A 10 -0.27 -2.79 -9.02
C ILE A 10 -0.58 -4.11 -8.32
N LEU A 11 -0.36 -5.24 -8.98
CA LEU A 11 -0.66 -6.56 -8.42
C LEU A 11 0.26 -6.90 -7.24
N GLU A 12 1.55 -6.63 -7.36
CA GLU A 12 2.54 -6.77 -6.27
C GLU A 12 2.16 -5.92 -5.07
N MET A 13 1.81 -4.64 -5.30
CA MET A 13 1.36 -3.71 -4.26
C MET A 13 0.13 -4.24 -3.50
N VAL A 14 -0.80 -4.89 -4.20
CA VAL A 14 -1.96 -5.51 -3.58
C VAL A 14 -1.55 -6.69 -2.71
N VAL A 15 -0.77 -7.64 -3.24
CA VAL A 15 -0.34 -8.83 -2.50
C VAL A 15 0.43 -8.45 -1.24
N ASP A 16 1.45 -7.60 -1.40
CA ASP A 16 2.27 -7.12 -0.28
C ASP A 16 1.44 -6.36 0.75
N GLY A 17 0.48 -5.56 0.27
CA GLY A 17 -0.46 -4.85 1.12
C GLY A 17 -1.28 -5.80 1.99
N PHE A 18 -1.84 -6.87 1.42
CA PHE A 18 -2.65 -7.81 2.19
C PHE A 18 -1.82 -8.66 3.16
N ILE A 19 -0.57 -8.97 2.82
CA ILE A 19 0.39 -9.60 3.75
C ILE A 19 0.67 -8.64 4.91
N ALA A 20 0.94 -7.36 4.64
CA ALA A 20 1.16 -6.35 5.66
C ALA A 20 -0.09 -6.12 6.53
N ALA A 21 -1.29 -6.15 5.95
CA ALA A 21 -2.56 -6.06 6.66
C ALA A 21 -2.74 -7.23 7.63
N GLY A 22 -2.46 -8.46 7.20
CA GLY A 22 -2.53 -9.66 8.05
C GLY A 22 -1.55 -9.62 9.21
N ALA A 23 -0.42 -8.92 9.04
CA ALA A 23 0.56 -8.68 10.09
C ALA A 23 0.25 -7.45 10.98
N GLY A 24 -0.90 -6.78 10.78
CA GLY A 24 -1.27 -5.56 11.51
C GLY A 24 -0.39 -4.35 11.23
N LYS A 25 0.30 -4.33 10.09
CA LYS A 25 1.28 -3.29 9.72
C LYS A 25 0.70 -2.15 8.90
N LEU A 26 -0.57 -2.21 8.50
CA LEU A 26 -1.22 -1.13 7.76
C LEU A 26 -2.01 -0.21 8.70
N THR A 27 -1.99 1.09 8.40
CA THR A 27 -2.85 2.05 9.10
C THR A 27 -4.33 1.85 8.74
N GLU A 28 -5.21 2.39 9.60
CA GLU A 28 -6.66 2.43 9.36
C GLU A 28 -7.03 3.21 8.10
N ALA A 29 -6.17 4.11 7.63
CA ALA A 29 -6.37 4.86 6.38
C ALA A 29 -5.91 4.08 5.14
N ALA A 30 -4.84 3.30 5.24
CA ALA A 30 -4.27 2.56 4.11
C ALA A 30 -5.08 1.29 3.78
N LEU A 31 -5.58 0.59 4.81
CA LEU A 31 -6.30 -0.68 4.64
C LEU A 31 -7.58 -0.56 3.77
N PRO A 32 -8.46 0.45 3.96
CA PRO A 32 -9.62 0.62 3.09
C PRO A 32 -9.24 0.87 1.63
N LYS A 33 -8.18 1.65 1.37
CA LYS A 33 -7.72 1.92 -0.01
C LYS A 33 -7.17 0.67 -0.69
N LEU A 34 -6.40 -0.13 0.04
CA LEU A 34 -5.96 -1.44 -0.44
C LEU A 34 -7.15 -2.36 -0.81
N ARG A 35 -8.17 -2.41 0.06
CA ARG A 35 -9.38 -3.21 -0.20
C ARG A 35 -10.12 -2.73 -1.43
N THR A 36 -10.30 -1.42 -1.58
CA THR A 36 -10.95 -0.82 -2.74
C THR A 36 -10.17 -1.12 -4.03
N LEU A 37 -8.83 -1.03 -4.00
CA LEU A 37 -7.98 -1.35 -5.13
C LEU A 37 -8.19 -2.80 -5.59
N TRP A 38 -8.10 -3.75 -4.66
CA TRP A 38 -8.29 -5.15 -4.98
C TRP A 38 -9.71 -5.47 -5.44
N GLN A 39 -10.72 -4.88 -4.80
CA GLN A 39 -12.10 -5.06 -5.21
C GLN A 39 -12.32 -4.58 -6.65
N LYS A 40 -11.77 -3.43 -7.04
CA LYS A 40 -11.88 -2.93 -8.42
C LYS A 40 -11.25 -3.86 -9.44
N ILE A 41 -10.05 -4.35 -9.16
CA ILE A 41 -9.37 -5.33 -10.01
C ILE A 41 -10.18 -6.61 -10.10
N ARG A 42 -10.63 -7.14 -8.95
CA ARG A 42 -11.40 -8.38 -8.89
C ARG A 42 -12.74 -8.28 -9.60
N ASP A 43 -13.51 -7.21 -9.40
CA ASP A 43 -14.82 -7.01 -10.04
C ASP A 43 -14.67 -6.91 -11.56
N ARG A 44 -13.57 -6.33 -12.04
CA ARG A 44 -13.25 -6.29 -13.47
C ARG A 44 -12.92 -7.68 -13.99
N LEU A 45 -12.00 -8.37 -13.33
CA LEU A 45 -11.51 -9.68 -13.73
C LEU A 45 -12.55 -10.80 -13.54
N ALA A 46 -13.53 -10.64 -12.65
CA ALA A 46 -14.63 -11.57 -12.48
C ALA A 46 -15.52 -11.69 -13.74
N ARG A 47 -15.44 -10.72 -14.66
CA ARG A 47 -16.13 -10.75 -15.95
C ARG A 47 -15.37 -11.55 -17.02
N ARG A 48 -14.16 -12.01 -16.71
CA ARG A 48 -13.30 -12.77 -17.62
C ARG A 48 -13.52 -14.26 -17.40
N PRO A 49 -14.18 -14.97 -18.34
CA PRO A 49 -14.51 -16.38 -18.17
C PRO A 49 -13.29 -17.31 -18.11
N GLU A 50 -12.14 -16.85 -18.60
CA GLU A 50 -10.87 -17.57 -18.56
C GLU A 50 -10.20 -17.59 -17.17
N LEU A 51 -10.64 -16.73 -16.23
CA LEU A 51 -10.08 -16.68 -14.88
C LEU A 51 -10.92 -17.50 -13.90
N PRO A 52 -10.27 -18.25 -12.98
CA PRO A 52 -10.98 -18.79 -11.84
C PRO A 52 -11.49 -17.66 -10.93
N ALA A 53 -12.41 -18.00 -10.04
CA ALA A 53 -12.89 -17.06 -9.02
C ALA A 53 -11.72 -16.56 -8.16
N LEU A 54 -11.47 -15.25 -8.20
CA LEU A 54 -10.41 -14.62 -7.43
C LEU A 54 -10.79 -14.53 -5.94
N PRO A 55 -9.83 -14.72 -5.03
CA PRO A 55 -10.09 -14.68 -3.59
C PRO A 55 -10.48 -13.28 -3.11
N GLU A 56 -11.20 -13.21 -1.98
CA GLU A 56 -11.51 -11.95 -1.29
C GLU A 56 -10.24 -11.18 -0.87
N THR A 57 -9.18 -11.92 -0.52
CA THR A 57 -7.89 -11.37 -0.11
C THR A 57 -6.74 -12.19 -0.72
N PRO A 58 -5.86 -11.59 -1.54
CA PRO A 58 -4.73 -12.28 -2.13
C PRO A 58 -3.55 -12.29 -1.15
N THR A 59 -3.43 -13.35 -0.35
CA THR A 59 -2.32 -13.55 0.61
C THR A 59 -1.36 -14.67 0.19
N GLY A 60 -1.49 -15.17 -1.04
CA GLY A 60 -0.69 -16.27 -1.59
C GLY A 60 -0.47 -16.14 -3.10
N ALA A 61 -0.10 -17.24 -3.74
CA ALA A 61 0.12 -17.26 -5.18
C ALA A 61 -1.16 -16.85 -5.92
N ILE A 62 -1.06 -15.77 -6.69
CA ILE A 62 -2.12 -15.36 -7.62
C ILE A 62 -2.02 -16.25 -8.86
N ASP A 63 -3.17 -16.60 -9.44
CA ASP A 63 -3.22 -17.33 -10.70
C ASP A 63 -2.39 -16.59 -11.78
N PRO A 64 -1.45 -17.27 -12.48
CA PRO A 64 -0.55 -16.64 -13.42
C PRO A 64 -1.26 -15.98 -14.61
N GLN A 65 -2.53 -16.32 -14.90
CA GLN A 65 -3.34 -15.67 -15.92
C GLN A 65 -3.84 -14.27 -15.50
N VAL A 66 -3.86 -13.96 -14.20
CA VAL A 66 -4.36 -12.67 -13.70
C VAL A 66 -3.54 -11.51 -14.23
N LEU A 67 -2.21 -11.64 -14.21
CA LEU A 67 -1.32 -10.56 -14.65
C LEU A 67 -1.51 -10.19 -16.13
N PRO A 68 -1.40 -11.11 -17.12
CA PRO A 68 -1.56 -10.75 -18.52
C PRO A 68 -2.97 -10.24 -18.85
N ILE A 69 -4.01 -10.73 -18.16
CA ILE A 69 -5.38 -10.26 -18.36
C ILE A 69 -5.57 -8.87 -17.75
N LEU A 70 -5.05 -8.62 -16.55
CA LEU A 70 -5.05 -7.29 -15.96
C LEU A 70 -4.31 -6.29 -16.84
N ASP A 71 -3.15 -6.67 -17.39
CA ASP A 71 -2.39 -5.82 -18.30
C ASP A 71 -3.19 -5.47 -19.55
N ALA A 72 -3.83 -6.47 -20.18
CA ALA A 72 -4.73 -6.24 -21.30
C ALA A 72 -5.92 -5.33 -20.95
N GLU A 73 -6.50 -5.46 -19.74
CA GLU A 73 -7.59 -4.59 -19.29
C GLU A 73 -7.14 -3.14 -19.12
N LEU A 74 -5.96 -2.91 -18.54
CA LEU A 74 -5.41 -1.57 -18.37
C LEU A 74 -5.08 -0.92 -19.72
N VAL A 75 -4.71 -1.69 -20.73
CA VAL A 75 -4.45 -1.19 -22.09
C VAL A 75 -5.75 -0.91 -22.85
N ASN A 76 -6.74 -1.80 -22.75
CA ASN A 76 -7.95 -1.75 -23.58
C ASN A 76 -9.06 -0.87 -23.01
N ASP A 77 -9.04 -0.58 -21.70
CA ASP A 77 -10.04 0.26 -21.03
C ASP A 77 -9.36 1.40 -20.26
N PRO A 78 -9.15 2.58 -20.91
CA PRO A 78 -8.51 3.71 -20.28
C PRO A 78 -9.21 4.22 -19.00
N PRO A 79 -10.56 4.35 -18.95
CA PRO A 79 -11.25 4.71 -17.70
C PRO A 79 -10.95 3.75 -16.53
N PHE A 80 -10.94 2.44 -16.79
CA PHE A 80 -10.57 1.45 -15.78
C PHE A 80 -9.10 1.62 -15.35
N ALA A 81 -8.19 1.81 -16.30
CA ALA A 81 -6.79 2.06 -15.99
C ALA A 81 -6.56 3.30 -15.13
N GLU A 82 -7.21 4.41 -15.47
CA GLU A 82 -7.15 5.65 -14.69
C GLU A 82 -7.63 5.44 -13.26
N GLU A 83 -8.78 4.77 -13.08
CA GLU A 83 -9.33 4.51 -11.74
C GLU A 83 -8.39 3.62 -10.91
N VAL A 84 -7.92 2.51 -11.46
CA VAL A 84 -7.03 1.57 -10.74
C VAL A 84 -5.70 2.25 -10.40
N ARG A 85 -5.10 2.99 -11.34
CA ARG A 85 -3.83 3.68 -11.12
C ARG A 85 -3.97 4.80 -10.10
N ALA A 86 -5.06 5.56 -10.12
CA ALA A 86 -5.32 6.60 -9.13
C ALA A 86 -5.41 6.01 -7.72
N ILE A 87 -6.18 4.92 -7.53
CA ILE A 87 -6.30 4.27 -6.23
C ILE A 87 -4.95 3.69 -5.78
N ALA A 88 -4.19 3.06 -6.69
CA ALA A 88 -2.86 2.53 -6.39
C ALA A 88 -1.87 3.62 -5.97
N GLN A 89 -1.89 4.77 -6.65
CA GLN A 89 -1.09 5.93 -6.27
C GLN A 89 -1.48 6.48 -4.90
N GLU A 90 -2.77 6.65 -4.62
CA GLU A 90 -3.26 7.09 -3.30
C GLU A 90 -2.80 6.13 -2.19
N TYR A 91 -2.92 4.83 -2.41
CA TYR A 91 -2.44 3.83 -1.46
C TYR A 91 -0.93 3.93 -1.26
N GLN A 92 -0.16 4.04 -2.34
CA GLN A 92 1.30 4.21 -2.26
C GLN A 92 1.69 5.45 -1.45
N GLN A 93 0.98 6.57 -1.63
CA GLN A 93 1.22 7.80 -0.85
C GLN A 93 0.93 7.59 0.64
N LEU A 94 -0.13 6.87 1.00
CA LEU A 94 -0.44 6.56 2.39
C LEU A 94 0.64 5.70 3.05
N ILE A 95 1.17 4.71 2.33
CA ILE A 95 2.29 3.88 2.81
C ILE A 95 3.56 4.71 3.02
N GLN A 96 3.87 5.62 2.08
CA GLN A 96 5.02 6.52 2.22
C GLN A 96 4.88 7.46 3.43
N GLN A 97 3.69 8.02 3.66
CA GLN A 97 3.42 8.86 4.83
C GLN A 97 3.61 8.08 6.14
N GLN A 98 3.12 6.84 6.20
CA GLN A 98 3.33 5.96 7.36
C GLN A 98 4.82 5.69 7.62
N ALA A 99 5.61 5.43 6.57
CA ALA A 99 7.05 5.21 6.69
C ALA A 99 7.78 6.45 7.23
N GLN A 100 7.43 7.65 6.74
CA GLN A 100 8.01 8.91 7.20
C GLN A 100 7.67 9.20 8.68
N MET A 101 6.43 8.97 9.11
CA MET A 101 6.03 9.14 10.51
C MET A 101 6.81 8.18 11.44
N THR A 102 7.04 6.94 11.00
CA THR A 102 7.81 5.95 11.78
C THR A 102 9.27 6.37 11.94
N GLN A 103 9.90 6.89 10.88
CA GLN A 103 11.28 7.40 10.94
C GLN A 103 11.41 8.65 11.82
N ASN A 104 10.47 9.58 11.74
CA ASN A 104 10.48 10.79 12.58
C ASN A 104 10.38 10.47 14.08
N ASN A 105 9.61 9.45 14.46
CA ASN A 105 9.52 9.02 15.86
C ASN A 105 10.84 8.39 16.38
N TYR A 106 11.57 7.65 15.54
CA TYR A 106 12.89 7.13 15.91
C TYR A 106 13.96 8.25 15.98
N GLY A 107 13.86 9.27 15.13
CA GLY A 107 14.78 10.42 15.14
C GLY A 107 14.55 11.41 16.30
N SER A 108 13.30 11.62 16.71
CA SER A 108 12.96 12.53 17.82
C SER A 108 13.22 11.94 19.21
N ASN A 109 13.13 10.62 19.39
CA ASN A 109 13.38 9.98 20.68
C ASN A 109 14.86 10.01 21.12
N ASN A 110 15.79 10.37 20.23
CA ASN A 110 17.21 10.51 20.56
C ASN A 110 17.65 11.91 21.02
N LYS A 111 16.73 12.89 21.14
CA LYS A 111 17.09 14.27 21.54
C LYS A 111 16.63 14.68 22.95
N ASN A 112 16.00 13.80 23.73
CA ASN A 112 15.46 14.20 25.04
C ASN A 112 16.04 13.48 26.28
N TYR A 113 17.23 12.88 26.16
CA TYR A 113 18.07 12.57 27.33
C TYR A 113 19.14 13.66 27.50
N GLN A 114 18.75 14.92 27.67
CA GLN A 114 19.57 15.89 28.38
C GLN A 114 19.01 16.02 29.78
N ILE A 115 19.70 15.32 30.68
CA ILE A 115 19.57 15.28 32.13
C ILE A 115 19.07 16.60 32.69
N GLY A 116 17.89 16.57 33.31
CA GLY A 116 17.49 17.58 34.27
C GLY A 116 18.39 17.51 35.51
N SER A 117 18.85 18.68 35.93
CA SER A 117 19.15 19.03 37.32
C SER A 117 20.40 18.41 37.98
N ILE A 118 21.46 19.21 38.06
CA ILE A 118 22.15 19.41 39.34
C ILE A 118 22.20 20.91 39.62
N ASN A 119 21.53 21.30 40.71
CA ASN A 119 21.59 22.61 41.33
C ASN A 119 23.04 22.88 41.80
N GLU A 120 23.71 23.89 41.25
CA GLU A 120 24.85 24.50 41.93
C GLU A 120 24.30 25.48 42.97
N ALA A 121 24.06 24.93 44.16
CA ALA A 121 23.88 25.72 45.36
C ALA A 121 25.20 26.43 45.71
N ASN A 122 25.09 27.74 45.99
CA ASN A 122 26.07 28.59 46.65
C ASN A 122 26.94 27.85 47.68
N PHE A 123 28.23 27.72 47.38
CA PHE A 123 29.37 27.64 48.31
C PHE A 123 30.57 28.15 47.48
N SER A 124 31.33 29.19 47.81
CA SER A 124 31.59 29.94 49.05
C SER A 124 31.93 31.40 48.72
#